data_AF-A0A7N2N5I5-F1
#
_entry.id   AF-A0A7N2N5I5-F1
#
_cell.length_a   1.000
_cell.length_b   1.000
_cell.length_c   1.000
_cell.angle_alpha   90.00
_cell.angle_beta   90.00
_cell.angle_gamma   90.00
#
_symmetry.space_group_name_H-M   'P 1'
#
loop_
_entity.id
_entity.type
_entity.pdbx_description
1 polymer ?
#
loop_
_entity_poly.entity_id
_entity_poly.type
_entity_poly.pdbx_seq_one_letter_code
_entity_poly.pdbx_strand_id
1 'polypeptide(L)'
;MNNDFCSNMALQLAVVVVSVEYRLAPEHRLPAAYDDAIEALHWIKSYQVGLRASTSVDDFKPLKIKGLVLHHPFLGGSQRTKSKLRLVNNPVLP
;
A
#
# COMPACT_ATOMS: atom_id res chain seq x y z
N MET A 1 7.87 2.54 3.32
CA MET A 1 7.71 3.92 2.83
C MET A 1 8.23 4.85 3.91
N ASN A 2 8.97 5.91 3.61
CA ASN A 2 9.50 6.80 4.67
C ASN A 2 8.33 7.54 5.37
N ASN A 3 8.42 7.70 6.69
CA ASN A 3 7.49 8.45 7.51
C ASN A 3 7.24 9.87 6.98
N ASP A 4 8.28 10.54 6.46
CA ASP A 4 8.16 11.89 5.91
C ASP A 4 7.21 11.94 4.70
N PHE A 5 7.28 10.92 3.83
CA PHE A 5 6.41 10.83 2.66
C PHE A 5 4.94 10.65 3.09
N CYS A 6 4.68 9.72 4.02
CA CYS A 6 3.33 9.48 4.54
C CYS A 6 2.77 10.72 5.25
N SER A 7 3.59 11.40 6.05
CA SER A 7 3.21 12.59 6.80
C SER A 7 2.85 13.74 5.86
N ASN A 8 3.69 14.00 4.86
CA ASN A 8 3.43 15.03 3.86
C ASN A 8 2.15 14.73 3.05
N MET A 9 1.94 13.47 2.66
CA MET A 9 0.73 13.05 1.94
C MET A 9 -0.53 13.23 2.79
N ALA A 10 -0.49 12.87 4.07
CA ALA A 10 -1.61 13.04 5.00
C ALA A 10 -2.01 14.52 5.15
N LEU A 11 -1.01 15.40 5.31
CA LEU A 11 -1.23 16.85 5.44
C LEU A 11 -1.77 17.48 4.16
N GLN A 12 -1.16 17.17 3.02
CA GLN A 12 -1.51 17.82 1.74
C GLN A 12 -2.88 17.40 1.20
N LEU A 13 -3.26 16.13 1.42
CA LEU A 13 -4.51 15.58 0.89
C LEU A 13 -5.65 15.58 1.93
N ALA A 14 -5.37 15.97 3.18
CA ALA A 14 -6.30 15.86 4.31
C ALA A 14 -6.88 14.44 4.45
N VAL A 15 -5.99 13.43 4.42
CA VAL A 15 -6.34 12.01 4.52
C VAL A 15 -5.63 11.34 5.69
N VAL A 16 -6.24 10.28 6.22
CA VAL A 16 -5.56 9.36 7.14
C VAL A 16 -4.75 8.35 6.31
N VAL A 17 -3.47 8.19 6.66
CA VAL A 17 -2.56 7.22 6.02
C VAL A 17 -2.26 6.11 7.00
N VAL A 18 -2.47 4.86 6.58
CA VAL A 18 -2.05 3.66 7.31
C VAL A 18 -0.86 3.06 6.58
N SER A 19 0.32 3.11 7.20
CA SER A 19 1.53 2.46 6.68
C SER A 19 1.67 1.09 7.33
N VAL A 20 1.62 0.03 6.53
CA VAL A 20 1.72 -1.36 7.00
C VAL A 20 3.19 -1.80 6.94
N GLU A 21 3.72 -2.24 8.07
CA GLU A 21 4.99 -2.95 8.15
C GLU A 21 4.75 -4.41 7.76
N TYR A 22 5.16 -4.80 6.56
CA TYR A 22 4.97 -6.15 6.03
C TYR A 22 6.29 -6.91 6.00
N ARG A 23 6.20 -8.24 6.00
CA ARG A 23 7.36 -9.13 5.97
C ARG A 23 8.13 -8.97 4.66
N LEU A 24 9.46 -8.91 4.77
CA LEU A 24 10.35 -8.66 3.64
C LEU A 24 10.96 -9.95 3.09
N ALA A 25 11.24 -9.93 1.78
CA ALA A 25 12.11 -10.89 1.13
C ALA A 25 13.58 -10.50 1.37
N PRO A 26 14.51 -11.46 1.38
CA PRO A 26 14.37 -12.86 0.96
C PRO A 26 13.76 -13.82 1.99
N GLU A 27 13.68 -13.45 3.27
CA GLU A 27 13.25 -14.32 4.37
C GLU A 27 11.78 -14.75 4.22
N HIS A 28 10.93 -13.82 3.78
CA HIS A 28 9.52 -14.05 3.53
C HIS A 28 9.19 -13.67 2.08
N ARG A 29 9.44 -14.60 1.17
CA ARG A 29 9.13 -14.42 -0.26
C ARG A 29 7.62 -14.24 -0.48
N LEU A 30 7.26 -13.73 -1.65
CA LEU A 30 5.87 -13.67 -2.07
C LEU A 30 5.21 -15.06 -1.95
N PRO A 31 3.96 -15.13 -1.45
CA PRO A 31 2.99 -14.03 -1.29
C PRO A 31 2.97 -13.32 0.09
N ALA A 32 3.94 -13.54 1.00
CA ALA A 32 3.85 -13.08 2.40
C ALA A 32 3.44 -11.60 2.58
N ALA A 33 4.02 -10.68 1.81
CA ALA A 33 3.67 -9.27 1.88
C ALA A 33 2.21 -8.96 1.45
N TYR A 34 1.63 -9.76 0.55
CA TYR A 34 0.22 -9.64 0.17
C TYR A 34 -0.70 -10.14 1.28
N ASP A 35 -0.31 -11.22 1.95
CA ASP A 35 -1.06 -11.75 3.08
C ASP A 35 -1.11 -10.72 4.22
N ASP A 36 0.02 -10.08 4.54
CA ASP A 36 0.10 -9.03 5.56
C ASP A 36 -0.77 -7.81 5.19
N ALA A 37 -0.82 -7.43 3.91
CA ALA A 37 -1.66 -6.33 3.44
C ALA A 37 -3.16 -6.65 3.57
N ILE A 38 -3.56 -7.90 3.31
CA ILE A 38 -4.95 -8.35 3.50
C ILE A 38 -5.30 -8.42 4.98
N GLU A 39 -4.39 -8.90 5.83
CA GLU A 39 -4.57 -8.92 7.28
C GLU A 39 -4.77 -7.51 7.84
N ALA A 40 -3.95 -6.55 7.43
CA ALA A 40 -4.09 -5.15 7.82
C ALA A 40 -5.46 -4.57 7.41
N LEU A 41 -5.95 -4.88 6.20
CA LEU A 41 -7.26 -4.45 5.75
C LEU A 41 -8.39 -5.05 6.61
N HIS A 42 -8.30 -6.33 6.96
CA HIS A 42 -9.25 -6.98 7.85
C HIS A 42 -9.22 -6.37 9.26
N TRP A 43 -8.04 -6.04 9.77
CA TRP A 43 -7.89 -5.37 11.06
C TRP A 43 -8.61 -4.01 11.08
N ILE A 44 -8.42 -3.16 10.05
CA ILE A 44 -9.12 -1.87 9.93
C ILE A 44 -10.65 -2.06 9.92
N LYS A 45 -11.13 -3.03 9.15
CA LYS A 45 -12.56 -3.35 9.06
C LYS A 45 -13.13 -3.77 10.43
N SER A 46 -12.43 -4.64 11.15
CA SER A 46 -12.84 -5.12 12.47
C SER A 46 -12.88 -4.00 13.51
N TYR A 47 -11.88 -3.11 13.51
CA TYR A 47 -11.84 -1.95 14.39
C TYR A 47 -13.05 -1.03 14.18
N GLN A 48 -13.42 -0.79 12.92
CA GLN A 48 -14.61 -0.01 12.60
C GLN A 48 -15.91 -0.64 13.12
N VAL A 49 -16.04 -1.96 13.01
CA VAL A 49 -17.22 -2.69 13.53
C VAL A 49 -17.30 -2.55 15.05
N GLY A 50 -16.16 -2.71 15.75
CA GLY A 50 -16.09 -2.49 17.21
C GLY A 50 -16.49 -1.07 17.62
N LEU A 51 -16.00 -0.05 16.92
CA LEU A 51 -16.31 1.36 17.22
C LEU A 51 -17.79 1.68 17.04
N ARG A 52 -18.42 1.12 16.00
CA ARG A 52 -19.87 1.25 15.76
C ARG A 52 -20.72 0.56 16.82
N ALA A 53 -20.22 -0.54 17.39
CA ALA A 53 -20.92 -1.25 18.45
C ALA A 53 -20.81 -0.55 19.81
N SER A 54 -19.72 0.20 20.06
CA SER A 54 -19.44 0.85 21.34
C SER A 54 -19.95 2.28 21.44
N THR A 55 -20.19 2.96 20.32
CA THR A 55 -20.67 4.35 20.29
C THR A 55 -22.00 4.42 19.56
N SER A 56 -22.97 5.19 20.06
CA SER A 56 -24.24 5.49 19.38
C SER A 56 -24.03 6.49 18.23
N VAL A 57 -22.95 6.30 17.46
CA VAL A 57 -22.51 7.18 16.37
C VAL A 57 -22.78 6.44 15.06
N ASP A 58 -23.98 6.67 14.52
CA ASP A 58 -24.42 6.17 13.21
C ASP A 58 -23.64 6.76 12.03
N ASP A 59 -22.69 7.68 12.27
CA ASP A 59 -22.01 8.45 11.22
C ASP A 59 -20.95 7.66 10.43
N PHE A 60 -20.39 6.59 11.00
CA PHE A 60 -19.38 5.82 10.29
C PHE A 60 -20.04 4.88 9.29
N LYS A 61 -19.94 5.15 7.99
CA LYS A 61 -20.36 4.25 6.89
C LYS A 61 -19.38 3.08 6.70
N PRO A 62 -19.81 1.88 6.25
CA PRO A 62 -18.92 0.71 6.20
C PRO A 62 -17.71 0.98 5.31
N LEU A 63 -16.55 0.43 5.65
CA LEU A 63 -15.33 0.54 4.85
C LEU A 63 -15.61 0.12 3.40
N LYS A 64 -15.33 1.02 2.46
CA LYS A 64 -15.45 0.79 1.01
C LYS A 64 -14.18 1.27 0.33
N ILE A 65 -13.51 0.38 -0.40
CA ILE A 65 -12.38 0.73 -1.25
C ILE A 65 -12.91 1.54 -2.44
N LYS A 66 -12.36 2.74 -2.66
CA LYS A 66 -12.77 3.65 -3.74
C LYS A 66 -11.91 3.56 -4.99
N GLY A 67 -10.68 3.11 -4.85
CA GLY A 67 -9.73 2.99 -5.95
C GLY A 67 -8.37 2.51 -5.45
N LEU A 68 -7.45 2.35 -6.40
CA LEU A 68 -6.07 1.94 -6.17
C LEU A 68 -5.14 2.98 -6.78
N VAL A 69 -4.22 3.51 -5.98
CA VAL A 69 -3.17 4.42 -6.45
C VAL A 69 -1.84 3.68 -6.42
N LEU A 70 -1.19 3.57 -7.58
CA LEU A 70 0.11 2.91 -7.73
C LEU A 70 1.19 3.95 -8.01
N HIS A 71 2.02 4.25 -7.02
CA HIS A 71 3.16 5.14 -7.19
C HIS A 71 4.40 4.33 -7.62
N HIS A 72 4.75 4.41 -8.91
CA HIS A 72 5.89 3.68 -9.50
C HIS A 72 5.91 2.18 -9.17
N PRO A 73 4.89 1.41 -9.61
CA PRO A 73 4.81 -0.01 -9.29
C PRO A 73 5.97 -0.79 -9.96
N PHE A 74 6.57 -1.70 -9.20
CA PHE A 74 7.58 -2.62 -9.72
C PHE A 74 6.91 -3.80 -10.42
N LEU A 75 6.98 -3.82 -11.75
CA LEU A 75 6.39 -4.87 -12.58
C LEU A 75 7.45 -5.53 -13.47
N GLY A 76 7.40 -6.86 -13.49
CA GLY A 76 8.36 -7.72 -14.18
C GLY A 76 7.75 -8.52 -15.32
N GLY A 77 8.61 -9.20 -16.06
CA GLY A 77 8.26 -10.12 -17.15
C GLY A 77 9.53 -10.72 -17.72
N SER A 78 9.45 -11.93 -18.31
CA SER A 78 10.62 -12.58 -18.92
C SER A 78 11.13 -11.80 -20.14
N GLN A 79 10.22 -11.20 -20.90
CA GLN A 79 10.55 -10.39 -22.07
C GLN A 79 10.84 -8.94 -21.67
N ARG A 80 11.85 -8.34 -22.31
CA ARG A 80 12.17 -6.93 -22.13
C ARG A 80 11.16 -6.06 -22.87
N THR A 81 10.65 -5.04 -22.18
CA THR A 81 9.84 -4.00 -22.80
C THR A 81 10.72 -3.01 -23.55
N LYS A 82 10.14 -2.26 -24.50
CA LYS A 82 10.84 -1.14 -25.17
C LYS A 82 11.42 -0.13 -24.18
N SER A 83 10.69 0.15 -23.08
CA SER A 83 11.17 1.03 -22.03
C SER A 83 12.42 0.52 -21.31
N LYS A 84 12.53 -0.80 -21.07
CA LYS A 84 13.74 -1.43 -20.51
C LYS A 84 14.90 -1.45 -21.50
N LEU A 85 14.63 -1.68 -22.80
CA LEU A 85 15.68 -1.68 -23.83
C LEU A 85 16.36 -0.31 -24.00
N ARG A 86 15.62 0.79 -23.84
CA ARG A 86 16.19 2.15 -23.90
C ARG A 86 17.22 2.45 -22.81
N LEU A 87 17.23 1.69 -21.72
CA LEU A 87 18.12 1.90 -20.58
C LEU A 87 19.39 1.03 -20.62
N VAL A 88 19.51 0.10 -21.57
CA VAL A 88 20.63 -0.88 -21.62
C VAL A 88 22.01 -0.22 -21.72
N ASN A 89 22.11 0.96 -22.32
CA ASN A 89 23.36 1.70 -22.46
C ASN A 89 23.38 2.98 -21.60
N ASN A 90 22.54 3.09 -20.57
CA ASN A 90 22.51 4.27 -19.72
C ASN A 90 23.74 4.28 -18.81
N PRO A 91 24.62 5.29 -18.87
CA PRO A 91 25.83 5.33 -18.04
C PRO A 91 25.55 5.58 -16.55
N VAL A 92 24.32 5.96 -16.20
CA VAL A 92 23.91 6.32 -14.82
C VAL A 92 23.20 5.18 -14.09
N LEU A 93 22.58 4.24 -14.82
CA LEU A 93 21.83 3.12 -14.27
C LEU A 93 22.35 1.80 -14.88
N PRO A 94 22.64 0.75 -14.07
CA PRO A 94 23.15 -0.52 -14.59
C PRO A 94 22.15 -1.26 -15.50
#